data_AF-A0A2S9MWT4-F1
#
_entry.id   AF-A0A2S9MWT4-F1
#
_cell.length_a   1.000
_cell.length_b   1.000
_cell.length_c   1.000
_cell.angle_alpha   90.00
_cell.angle_beta   90.00
_cell.angle_gamma   90.00
#
_symmetry.space_group_name_H-M   'P 1'
#
loop_
_entity.id
_entity.type
_entity.pdbx_description
1 polymer ?
#
loop_
_entity_poly.entity_id
_entity_poly.type
_entity_poly.pdbx_seq_one_letter_code
_entity_poly.pdbx_strand_id
1 'polypeptide(L)'
;MRFVEKISLFMFCLMVAWSAYASSGACKSELRELVVPSLRDVAMNKKDIQTEIEDESNGIYSVRLYVAADSPDNLDKQVSIGWVNLDTNSMKVLDVTRDPDHPAELKVDEEKYRKFVSDCIRASPKTVSMCDDLNNRTSETAVRILHSESKVTVIGSGRLQFYSAPDLSCKIPGVFILPGESVVAEKSDRGFTFVAYRSAKKDGPVLGWVKSDRLKHNGVGATPRQPANSEQTK
;
A
#
# COMPACT_ATOMS: atom_id res chain seq x y z
N MET A 1 26.03 -32.84 -61.19
CA MET A 1 26.48 -33.14 -59.82
C MET A 1 25.54 -32.43 -58.84
N ARG A 2 24.95 -33.21 -57.92
CA ARG A 2 24.41 -32.89 -56.57
C ARG A 2 24.41 -31.40 -56.19
N PHE A 3 23.31 -30.82 -55.71
CA PHE A 3 22.89 -30.97 -54.31
C PHE A 3 21.38 -30.77 -54.13
N VAL A 4 20.80 -31.68 -53.36
CA VAL A 4 19.45 -31.62 -52.79
C VAL A 4 19.58 -30.83 -51.49
N GLU A 5 18.78 -29.79 -51.29
CA GLU A 5 18.53 -29.27 -49.95
C GLU A 5 17.02 -29.16 -49.71
N LYS A 6 16.56 -30.00 -48.78
CA LYS A 6 15.20 -30.07 -48.27
C LYS A 6 15.00 -28.88 -47.33
N ILE A 7 14.07 -28.00 -47.68
CA ILE A 7 13.58 -26.96 -46.77
C ILE A 7 12.70 -27.66 -45.74
N SER A 8 13.27 -27.92 -44.56
CA SER A 8 12.53 -28.42 -43.41
C SER A 8 11.79 -27.24 -42.77
N LEU A 9 10.46 -27.18 -42.93
CA LEU A 9 9.61 -26.27 -42.18
C LEU A 9 9.71 -26.62 -40.68
N PHE A 10 10.42 -25.79 -39.91
CA PHE A 10 10.32 -25.77 -38.45
C PHE A 10 9.21 -24.79 -38.07
N MET A 11 7.99 -25.32 -37.93
CA MET A 11 6.86 -24.58 -37.38
C MET A 11 7.07 -24.45 -35.87
N PHE A 12 7.78 -23.41 -35.44
CA PHE A 12 7.94 -23.06 -34.03
C PHE A 12 6.57 -22.58 -33.52
N CYS A 13 5.86 -23.46 -32.83
CA CYS A 13 4.63 -23.12 -32.13
C CYS A 13 5.00 -22.18 -30.96
N LEU A 14 4.81 -20.87 -31.14
CA LEU A 14 4.85 -19.91 -30.04
C LEU A 14 3.68 -20.23 -29.11
N MET A 15 3.94 -21.02 -28.06
CA MET A 15 3.07 -21.12 -26.90
C MET A 15 3.13 -19.76 -26.19
N VAL A 16 2.13 -18.93 -26.48
CA VAL A 16 1.93 -17.63 -25.84
C VAL A 16 1.73 -17.87 -24.34
N ALA A 17 2.71 -17.50 -23.53
CA ALA A 17 2.60 -17.46 -22.08
C ALA A 17 1.67 -16.31 -21.66
N TRP A 18 0.36 -16.57 -21.67
CA TRP A 18 -0.66 -15.70 -21.10
C TRP A 18 -1.24 -16.35 -19.85
N SER A 19 -0.71 -16.05 -18.66
CA SER A 19 -1.39 -16.49 -17.43
C SER A 19 -1.11 -15.70 -16.14
N ALA A 20 -0.30 -14.63 -16.14
CA ALA A 20 -0.11 -13.85 -14.92
C ALA A 20 -1.09 -12.65 -14.78
N TYR A 21 -1.48 -12.02 -15.88
CA TYR A 21 -2.27 -10.77 -15.83
C TYR A 21 -3.78 -10.98 -15.68
N ALA A 22 -4.32 -12.12 -16.14
CA ALA A 22 -5.75 -12.42 -16.01
C ALA A 22 -6.15 -12.75 -14.56
N SER A 23 -5.23 -13.28 -13.75
CA SER A 23 -5.49 -13.70 -12.37
C SER A 23 -5.76 -12.51 -11.43
N SER A 24 -5.06 -11.39 -11.56
CA SER A 24 -5.25 -10.24 -10.67
C SER A 24 -6.58 -9.52 -10.92
N GLY A 25 -7.00 -9.38 -12.19
CA GLY A 25 -8.29 -8.82 -12.57
C GLY A 25 -9.48 -9.67 -12.11
N ALA A 26 -9.40 -10.99 -12.31
CA ALA A 26 -10.41 -11.92 -11.84
C ALA A 26 -10.56 -11.89 -10.32
N CYS A 27 -9.45 -11.93 -9.58
CA CYS A 27 -9.46 -11.87 -8.13
C CYS A 27 -10.02 -10.56 -7.58
N LYS A 28 -9.77 -9.44 -8.26
CA LYS A 28 -10.38 -8.16 -7.89
C LYS A 28 -11.91 -8.20 -8.05
N SER A 29 -12.41 -8.81 -9.13
CA SER A 29 -13.85 -8.98 -9.36
C SER A 29 -14.48 -9.91 -8.33
N GLU A 30 -13.87 -11.07 -8.07
CA GLU A 30 -14.36 -12.04 -7.08
C GLU A 30 -14.40 -11.44 -5.67
N LEU A 31 -13.36 -10.69 -5.28
CA LEU A 31 -13.32 -9.96 -4.00
C LEU A 31 -14.49 -8.97 -3.89
N ARG A 32 -14.72 -8.20 -4.95
CA ARG A 32 -15.80 -7.22 -5.00
C ARG A 32 -17.17 -7.90 -4.88
N GLU A 33 -17.39 -9.00 -5.60
CA GLU A 33 -18.63 -9.77 -5.56
C GLU A 33 -18.87 -10.44 -4.21
N LEU A 34 -17.81 -10.81 -3.51
CA LEU A 34 -17.88 -11.37 -2.17
C LEU A 34 -18.31 -10.32 -1.13
N VAL A 35 -17.70 -9.13 -1.16
CA VAL A 35 -17.84 -8.13 -0.08
C VAL A 35 -19.01 -7.17 -0.30
N VAL A 36 -19.10 -6.56 -1.47
CA VAL A 36 -19.97 -5.39 -1.71
C VAL A 36 -21.48 -5.68 -1.54
N PRO A 37 -22.01 -6.85 -1.96
CA PRO A 37 -23.43 -7.15 -1.77
C PRO A 37 -23.85 -7.12 -0.30
N SER A 38 -22.98 -7.54 0.62
CA SER A 38 -23.27 -7.69 2.04
C SER A 38 -23.06 -6.42 2.87
N LEU A 39 -22.50 -5.36 2.27
CA LEU A 39 -22.36 -4.05 2.92
C LEU A 39 -23.72 -3.48 3.31
N ARG A 40 -23.81 -3.00 4.55
CA ARG A 40 -25.01 -2.36 5.10
C ARG A 40 -24.74 -0.86 5.23
N ASP A 41 -25.78 -0.05 5.06
CA ASP A 41 -25.74 1.40 5.33
C ASP A 41 -24.57 2.17 4.65
N VAL A 42 -24.23 1.79 3.42
CA VAL A 42 -23.24 2.51 2.62
C VAL A 42 -23.88 3.72 1.95
N ALA A 43 -23.25 4.89 2.10
CA ALA A 43 -23.73 6.13 1.49
C ALA A 43 -23.58 6.13 -0.05
N MET A 44 -22.63 5.35 -0.56
CA MET A 44 -22.32 5.26 -1.99
C MET A 44 -23.14 4.16 -2.68
N ASN A 45 -23.39 4.34 -3.98
CA ASN A 45 -24.01 3.31 -4.80
C ASN A 45 -23.09 2.08 -4.89
N LYS A 46 -23.62 0.92 -4.51
CA LYS A 46 -22.89 -0.36 -4.52
C LYS A 46 -22.25 -0.68 -5.87
N LYS A 47 -22.79 -0.19 -7.00
CA LYS A 47 -22.20 -0.42 -8.33
C LYS A 47 -20.85 0.27 -8.51
N ASP A 48 -20.67 1.41 -7.86
CA ASP A 48 -19.49 2.26 -8.01
C ASP A 48 -18.37 1.90 -7.01
N ILE A 49 -18.70 1.10 -5.99
CA ILE A 49 -17.74 0.62 -4.99
C ILE A 49 -16.79 -0.39 -5.63
N GLN A 50 -15.51 -0.09 -5.50
CA GLN A 50 -14.37 -0.94 -5.85
C GLN A 50 -13.70 -1.47 -4.58
N THR A 51 -13.01 -2.60 -4.72
CA THR A 51 -12.31 -3.26 -3.62
C THR A 51 -10.87 -3.59 -4.00
N GLU A 52 -9.95 -3.46 -3.06
CA GLU A 52 -8.56 -3.92 -3.20
C GLU A 52 -8.01 -4.44 -1.88
N ILE A 53 -7.16 -5.48 -1.91
CA ILE A 53 -6.40 -5.91 -0.73
C ILE A 53 -5.25 -4.93 -0.53
N GLU A 54 -5.19 -4.34 0.65
CA GLU A 54 -4.20 -3.32 1.02
C GLU A 54 -3.16 -3.88 2.01
N ASP A 55 -3.58 -4.80 2.87
CA ASP A 55 -2.70 -5.42 3.85
C ASP A 55 -3.07 -6.88 4.13
N GLU A 56 -2.09 -7.63 4.64
CA GLU A 56 -2.24 -9.00 5.14
C GLU A 56 -1.42 -9.11 6.43
N SER A 57 -2.06 -9.62 7.47
CA SER A 57 -1.39 -9.95 8.73
C SER A 57 -2.01 -11.19 9.35
N ASN A 58 -1.21 -12.27 9.42
CA ASN A 58 -1.59 -13.51 10.08
C ASN A 58 -2.92 -14.10 9.57
N GLY A 59 -3.13 -14.07 8.25
CA GLY A 59 -4.37 -14.56 7.63
C GLY A 59 -5.55 -13.58 7.73
N ILE A 60 -5.33 -12.36 8.20
CA ILE A 60 -6.31 -11.28 8.14
C ILE A 60 -5.93 -10.35 7.00
N TYR A 61 -6.78 -10.28 5.99
CA TYR A 61 -6.58 -9.43 4.81
C TYR A 61 -7.43 -8.17 4.94
N SER A 62 -6.79 -7.01 5.01
CA SER A 62 -7.46 -5.72 5.02
C SER A 62 -7.84 -5.32 3.59
N VAL A 63 -9.12 -5.26 3.33
CA VAL A 63 -9.73 -4.85 2.06
C VAL A 63 -10.15 -3.40 2.18
N ARG A 64 -9.67 -2.57 1.26
CA ARG A 64 -10.09 -1.19 1.12
C ARG A 64 -11.29 -1.09 0.20
N LEU A 65 -12.32 -0.35 0.64
CA LEU A 65 -13.48 0.03 -0.15
C LEU A 65 -13.27 1.45 -0.66
N TYR A 66 -13.44 1.68 -1.96
CA TYR A 66 -13.22 3.00 -2.54
C TYR A 66 -14.11 3.25 -3.76
N VAL A 67 -14.30 4.53 -4.11
CA VAL A 67 -15.03 4.96 -5.31
C VAL A 67 -14.18 5.95 -6.11
N ALA A 68 -14.45 6.08 -7.39
CA ALA A 68 -13.88 7.15 -8.19
C ALA A 68 -14.37 8.51 -7.67
N ALA A 69 -13.46 9.47 -7.57
CA ALA A 69 -13.73 10.82 -7.10
C ALA A 69 -12.75 11.79 -7.75
N ASP A 70 -13.20 12.47 -8.80
CA ASP A 70 -12.37 13.43 -9.53
C ASP A 70 -12.49 14.82 -8.89
N SER A 71 -11.38 15.35 -8.40
CA SER A 71 -11.28 16.68 -7.82
C SER A 71 -9.84 17.19 -8.02
N PRO A 72 -9.61 18.49 -8.24
CA PRO A 72 -8.27 19.06 -8.34
C PRO A 72 -7.36 18.72 -7.15
N ASP A 73 -7.94 18.56 -5.97
CA ASP A 73 -7.21 18.24 -4.73
C ASP A 73 -7.01 16.73 -4.50
N ASN A 74 -7.60 15.87 -5.36
CA ASN A 74 -7.49 14.42 -5.28
C ASN A 74 -6.70 13.85 -6.47
N LEU A 75 -5.37 13.85 -6.33
CA LEU A 75 -4.45 13.40 -7.37
C LEU A 75 -4.70 11.94 -7.80
N ASP A 76 -5.21 11.12 -6.88
CA ASP A 76 -5.44 9.69 -7.13
C ASP A 76 -6.80 9.42 -7.79
N LYS A 77 -7.65 10.45 -7.95
CA LYS A 77 -9.00 10.37 -8.54
C LYS A 77 -9.91 9.32 -7.91
N GLN A 78 -9.65 8.97 -6.66
CA GLN A 78 -10.41 8.00 -5.89
C GLN A 78 -10.45 8.37 -4.41
N VAL A 79 -11.50 7.97 -3.71
CA VAL A 79 -11.65 8.20 -2.26
C VAL A 79 -11.96 6.88 -1.55
N SER A 80 -11.25 6.65 -0.44
CA SER A 80 -11.57 5.53 0.46
C SER A 80 -12.88 5.82 1.18
N ILE A 81 -13.79 4.86 1.17
CA ILE A 81 -15.08 4.99 1.85
C ILE A 81 -15.21 4.02 3.04
N GLY A 82 -14.29 3.08 3.18
CA GLY A 82 -14.29 2.13 4.29
C GLY A 82 -13.29 1.01 4.13
N TRP A 83 -13.31 0.09 5.09
CA TRP A 83 -12.45 -1.08 5.12
C TRP A 83 -13.19 -2.29 5.67
N VAL A 84 -12.82 -3.46 5.16
CA VAL A 84 -13.32 -4.76 5.58
C VAL A 84 -12.15 -5.68 5.81
N ASN A 85 -12.15 -6.43 6.91
CA ASN A 85 -11.17 -7.47 7.16
C ASN A 85 -11.75 -8.82 6.73
N LEU A 86 -11.01 -9.55 5.87
CA LEU A 86 -11.25 -10.95 5.58
C LEU A 86 -10.37 -11.77 6.51
N ASP A 87 -10.96 -12.45 7.50
CA ASP A 87 -10.26 -13.37 8.37
C ASP A 87 -10.35 -14.79 7.79
N THR A 88 -9.26 -15.23 7.15
CA THR A 88 -9.20 -16.56 6.54
C THR A 88 -9.01 -17.68 7.56
N ASN A 89 -8.73 -17.37 8.82
CA ASN A 89 -8.63 -18.37 9.88
C ASN A 89 -10.02 -18.76 10.39
N SER A 90 -10.87 -17.77 10.64
CA SER A 90 -12.24 -17.98 11.10
C SER A 90 -13.28 -18.02 9.97
N MET A 91 -12.86 -17.74 8.74
CA MET A 91 -13.72 -17.59 7.56
C MET A 91 -14.82 -16.54 7.75
N LYS A 92 -14.47 -15.43 8.40
CA LYS A 92 -15.37 -14.29 8.65
C LYS A 92 -14.98 -13.05 7.86
N VAL A 93 -15.99 -12.24 7.55
CA VAL A 93 -15.84 -10.95 6.90
C VAL A 93 -16.34 -9.86 7.84
N LEU A 94 -15.47 -8.94 8.21
CA LEU A 94 -15.68 -7.97 9.28
C LEU A 94 -15.59 -6.55 8.73
N ASP A 95 -16.69 -5.80 8.77
CA ASP A 95 -16.67 -4.36 8.45
C ASP A 95 -16.12 -3.57 9.65
N VAL A 96 -14.98 -2.93 9.42
CA VAL A 96 -14.22 -2.15 10.41
C VAL A 96 -14.33 -0.64 10.14
N THR A 97 -15.23 -0.23 9.23
CA THR A 97 -15.33 1.16 8.76
C THR A 97 -15.75 2.12 9.87
N ARG A 98 -16.75 1.73 10.67
CA ARG A 98 -17.34 2.59 11.71
C ARG A 98 -16.65 2.44 13.06
N ASP A 99 -16.51 1.19 13.50
CA ASP A 99 -15.88 0.83 14.76
C ASP A 99 -14.94 -0.37 14.53
N PRO A 100 -13.63 -0.13 14.41
CA PRO A 100 -12.66 -1.21 14.24
C PRO A 100 -12.47 -2.05 15.51
N ASP A 101 -12.85 -1.53 16.68
CA ASP A 101 -12.70 -2.20 17.98
C ASP A 101 -13.90 -3.16 18.22
N HIS A 102 -15.07 -2.86 17.64
CA HIS A 102 -16.24 -3.74 17.60
C HIS A 102 -16.77 -3.91 16.16
N PRO A 103 -16.08 -4.69 15.32
CA PRO A 103 -16.43 -4.80 13.91
C PRO A 103 -17.77 -5.50 13.69
N ALA A 104 -18.49 -5.08 12.65
CA ALA A 104 -19.74 -5.71 12.24
C ALA A 104 -19.49 -6.88 11.31
N GLU A 105 -20.00 -8.07 11.65
CA GLU A 105 -19.88 -9.25 10.77
C GLU A 105 -20.82 -9.13 9.55
N LEU A 106 -20.23 -9.25 8.36
CA LEU A 106 -20.93 -9.28 7.08
C LEU A 106 -21.37 -10.71 6.76
N LYS A 107 -22.64 -10.87 6.40
CA LYS A 107 -23.18 -12.16 5.95
C LYS A 107 -22.84 -12.33 4.47
N VAL A 108 -21.73 -13.00 4.18
CA VAL A 108 -21.28 -13.29 2.81
C VAL A 108 -21.63 -14.72 2.41
N ASP A 109 -21.56 -15.00 1.11
CA ASP A 109 -21.66 -16.37 0.59
C ASP A 109 -20.39 -17.16 0.93
N GLU A 110 -20.54 -18.19 1.77
CA GLU A 110 -19.40 -18.96 2.26
C GLU A 110 -18.69 -19.77 1.16
N GLU A 111 -19.42 -20.24 0.15
CA GLU A 111 -18.84 -21.01 -0.95
C GLU A 111 -17.98 -20.09 -1.81
N LYS A 112 -18.49 -18.90 -2.14
CA LYS A 112 -17.72 -17.86 -2.81
C LYS A 112 -16.50 -17.44 -2.00
N TYR A 113 -16.62 -17.34 -0.67
CA TYR A 113 -15.48 -17.00 0.16
C TYR A 113 -14.40 -18.08 0.12
N ARG A 114 -14.76 -19.35 0.31
CA ARG A 114 -13.82 -20.48 0.22
C ARG A 114 -13.13 -20.54 -1.14
N LYS A 115 -13.90 -20.35 -2.22
CA LYS A 115 -13.35 -20.30 -3.58
C LYS A 115 -12.37 -19.14 -3.74
N PHE A 116 -12.75 -17.93 -3.31
CA PHE A 116 -11.87 -16.76 -3.38
C PHE A 116 -10.55 -17.00 -2.62
N VAL A 117 -10.60 -17.58 -1.41
CA VAL A 117 -9.39 -17.91 -0.66
C VAL A 117 -8.52 -18.91 -1.41
N SER A 118 -9.10 -19.99 -1.94
CA SER A 118 -8.38 -20.99 -2.74
C SER A 118 -7.69 -20.40 -3.97
N ASP A 119 -8.42 -19.57 -4.71
CA ASP A 119 -8.01 -19.18 -6.07
C ASP A 119 -7.15 -17.91 -6.07
N CYS A 120 -7.40 -17.00 -5.12
CA CYS A 120 -6.87 -15.64 -5.12
C CYS A 120 -5.95 -15.33 -3.95
N ILE A 121 -6.15 -15.99 -2.81
CA ILE A 121 -5.30 -15.80 -1.64
C ILE A 121 -4.16 -16.83 -1.71
N ARG A 122 -3.13 -16.51 -2.50
CA ARG A 122 -1.88 -17.27 -2.45
C ARG A 122 -1.12 -16.86 -1.20
N ALA A 123 -0.61 -17.84 -0.46
CA ALA A 123 0.35 -17.56 0.61
C ALA A 123 1.52 -16.77 0.01
N SER A 124 1.70 -15.53 0.45
CA SER A 124 2.90 -14.77 0.11
C SER A 124 4.10 -15.58 0.61
N PRO A 125 5.11 -15.83 -0.24
CA PRO A 125 6.33 -16.47 0.23
C PRO A 125 6.91 -15.61 1.36
N LYS A 126 7.05 -16.19 2.55
CA LYS A 126 7.81 -15.56 3.64
C LYS A 126 9.26 -15.48 3.18
N THR A 127 9.64 -14.36 2.58
CA THR A 127 11.03 -14.04 2.35
C THR A 127 11.66 -13.84 3.72
N VAL A 128 12.72 -14.59 4.04
CA VAL A 128 13.53 -14.33 5.23
C VAL A 128 14.15 -12.96 5.02
N SER A 129 13.54 -11.95 5.63
CA SER A 129 13.88 -10.58 5.35
C SER A 129 15.05 -10.14 6.21
N MET A 130 16.13 -9.67 5.59
CA MET A 130 17.30 -9.09 6.26
C MET A 130 17.04 -7.64 6.70
N CYS A 131 15.81 -7.33 7.14
CA CYS A 131 15.39 -5.97 7.47
C CYS A 131 16.26 -5.34 8.55
N ASP A 132 16.66 -6.12 9.55
CA ASP A 132 17.44 -5.61 10.67
C ASP A 132 18.81 -5.11 10.18
N ASP A 133 19.51 -5.92 9.37
CA ASP A 133 20.78 -5.54 8.75
C ASP A 133 20.63 -4.33 7.84
N LEU A 134 19.58 -4.30 7.01
CA LEU A 134 19.31 -3.20 6.10
C LEU A 134 19.03 -1.90 6.87
N ASN A 135 18.19 -1.97 7.91
CA ASN A 135 17.84 -0.83 8.73
C ASN A 135 19.06 -0.29 9.50
N ASN A 136 19.93 -1.18 10.00
CA ASN A 136 21.16 -0.79 10.68
C ASN A 136 22.09 -0.03 9.73
N ARG A 137 22.37 -0.59 8.53
CA ARG A 137 23.23 0.06 7.53
C ARG A 137 22.65 1.40 7.07
N THR A 138 21.36 1.45 6.73
CA THR A 138 20.72 2.69 6.30
C THR A 138 20.72 3.72 7.42
N SER A 139 20.59 3.33 8.68
CA SER A 139 20.57 4.28 9.80
C SER A 139 21.85 5.08 9.93
N GLU A 140 22.99 4.56 9.46
CA GLU A 140 24.27 5.24 9.43
C GLU A 140 24.42 6.18 8.22
N THR A 141 23.84 5.83 7.08
CA THR A 141 24.03 6.56 5.80
C THR A 141 22.87 7.48 5.41
N ALA A 142 21.71 7.36 6.05
CA ALA A 142 20.52 8.13 5.71
C ALA A 142 20.70 9.64 5.94
N VAL A 143 20.11 10.42 5.04
CA VAL A 143 20.20 11.87 5.09
C VAL A 143 19.25 12.39 6.17
N ARG A 144 19.76 13.16 7.13
CA ARG A 144 18.94 13.77 8.19
C ARG A 144 18.06 14.88 7.62
N ILE A 145 16.81 14.92 8.05
CA ILE A 145 15.86 15.97 7.73
C ILE A 145 15.96 17.06 8.79
N LEU A 146 15.97 18.33 8.35
CA LEU A 146 16.04 19.47 9.26
C LEU A 146 14.76 19.57 10.08
N HIS A 147 14.89 20.01 11.33
CA HIS A 147 13.73 20.15 12.23
C HIS A 147 12.63 21.05 11.63
N SER A 148 13.01 22.14 10.95
CA SER A 148 12.08 23.05 10.26
C SER A 148 11.25 22.40 9.15
N GLU A 149 11.73 21.30 8.58
CA GLU A 149 11.10 20.58 7.46
C GLU A 149 10.49 19.24 7.90
N SER A 150 10.67 18.87 9.18
CA SER A 150 10.30 17.55 9.72
C SER A 150 8.80 17.33 9.77
N LYS A 151 7.98 18.37 9.91
CA LYS A 151 6.52 18.20 9.95
C LYS A 151 5.94 18.07 8.54
N VAL A 152 5.50 16.88 8.19
CA VAL A 152 4.95 16.55 6.87
C VAL A 152 3.57 15.91 6.99
N THR A 153 2.78 16.03 5.92
CA THR A 153 1.42 15.47 5.84
C THR A 153 1.42 14.24 4.94
N VAL A 154 0.71 13.18 5.35
CA VAL A 154 0.50 12.00 4.53
C VAL A 154 -0.49 12.31 3.40
N ILE A 155 -0.13 11.96 2.17
CA ILE A 155 -0.92 12.19 0.96
C ILE A 155 -1.18 10.90 0.19
N GLY A 156 -1.90 11.02 -0.92
CA GLY A 156 -2.35 9.90 -1.75
C GLY A 156 -3.52 9.17 -1.11
N SER A 157 -3.80 7.99 -1.63
CA SER A 157 -4.98 7.22 -1.31
C SER A 157 -4.65 5.93 -0.58
N GLY A 158 -5.60 5.46 0.21
CA GLY A 158 -5.38 4.31 1.08
C GLY A 158 -4.39 4.59 2.21
N ARG A 159 -4.18 3.57 3.03
CA ARG A 159 -3.28 3.53 4.18
C ARG A 159 -1.82 3.63 3.73
N LEU A 160 -1.06 4.52 4.38
CA LEU A 160 0.39 4.58 4.24
C LEU A 160 1.04 3.54 5.14
N GLN A 161 1.55 2.47 4.52
CA GLN A 161 2.20 1.34 5.17
C GLN A 161 3.56 1.71 5.80
N PHE A 162 3.83 1.16 7.00
CA PHE A 162 5.14 1.21 7.66
C PHE A 162 6.03 0.02 7.29
N TYR A 163 7.33 0.27 7.26
CA TYR A 163 8.37 -0.72 7.02
C TYR A 163 9.45 -0.63 8.10
N SER A 164 10.03 -1.77 8.48
CA SER A 164 11.12 -1.83 9.47
C SER A 164 12.46 -1.40 8.87
N ALA A 165 12.58 -1.43 7.54
CA ALA A 165 13.72 -0.95 6.76
C ALA A 165 13.19 -0.28 5.46
N PRO A 166 14.00 0.50 4.71
CA PRO A 166 13.57 1.15 3.47
C PRO A 166 13.47 0.16 2.28
N ASP A 167 12.67 -0.89 2.44
CA ASP A 167 12.44 -1.93 1.44
C ASP A 167 11.01 -2.45 1.52
N LEU A 168 10.38 -2.71 0.37
CA LEU A 168 8.98 -3.15 0.30
C LEU A 168 8.74 -4.54 0.92
N SER A 169 9.77 -5.38 1.01
CA SER A 169 9.71 -6.67 1.71
C SER A 169 9.75 -6.52 3.24
N CYS A 170 10.13 -5.36 3.76
CA CYS A 170 10.24 -5.06 5.19
C CYS A 170 8.95 -4.52 5.80
N LYS A 171 7.80 -4.92 5.25
CA LYS A 171 6.48 -4.48 5.72
C LYS A 171 6.30 -4.82 7.19
N ILE A 172 5.80 -3.87 7.99
CA ILE A 172 5.34 -4.11 9.36
C ILE A 172 3.82 -4.32 9.32
N PRO A 173 3.32 -5.57 9.35
CA PRO A 173 1.91 -5.85 9.14
C PRO A 173 1.02 -5.11 10.16
N GLY A 174 -0.11 -4.55 9.70
CA GLY A 174 -1.06 -3.85 10.55
C GLY A 174 -0.61 -2.48 11.07
N VAL A 175 0.54 -1.96 10.62
CA VAL A 175 1.05 -0.64 11.00
C VAL A 175 1.02 0.32 9.82
N PHE A 176 0.16 1.33 9.92
CA PHE A 176 -0.08 2.29 8.86
C PHE A 176 -0.62 3.63 9.39
N ILE A 177 -0.67 4.63 8.51
CA ILE A 177 -1.23 5.97 8.75
C ILE A 177 -2.27 6.30 7.68
N LEU A 178 -3.27 7.11 8.02
CA LEU A 178 -4.28 7.57 7.07
C LEU A 178 -3.84 8.88 6.36
N PRO A 179 -4.22 9.07 5.08
CA PRO A 179 -4.02 10.34 4.40
C PRO A 179 -4.63 11.52 5.16
N GLY A 180 -3.96 12.67 5.12
CA GLY A 180 -4.32 13.88 5.85
C GLY A 180 -3.69 13.99 7.24
N GLU A 181 -3.20 12.89 7.81
CA GLU A 181 -2.52 12.92 9.10
C GLU A 181 -1.08 13.45 8.99
N SER A 182 -0.58 14.03 10.08
CA SER A 182 0.78 14.57 10.16
C SER A 182 1.75 13.61 10.85
N VAL A 183 2.98 13.59 10.36
CA VAL A 183 4.11 12.84 10.96
C VAL A 183 5.33 13.74 11.14
N VAL A 184 6.26 13.28 11.96
CA VAL A 184 7.59 13.90 12.09
C VAL A 184 8.58 13.06 11.30
N ALA A 185 9.13 13.61 10.23
CA ALA A 185 10.15 13.01 9.40
C ALA A 185 11.55 13.29 9.97
N GLU A 186 12.37 12.24 10.11
CA GLU A 186 13.67 12.33 10.77
C GLU A 186 14.84 12.18 9.79
N LYS A 187 14.73 11.21 8.87
CA LYS A 187 15.77 10.88 7.91
C LYS A 187 15.18 10.24 6.66
N SER A 188 15.87 10.33 5.53
CA SER A 188 15.45 9.72 4.27
C SER A 188 16.56 8.91 3.62
N ASP A 189 16.17 7.85 2.91
CA ASP A 189 17.03 6.98 2.13
C ASP A 189 16.23 6.35 0.98
N ARG A 190 16.76 6.41 -0.26
CA ARG A 190 16.27 5.68 -1.43
C ARG A 190 14.73 5.64 -1.61
N GLY A 191 14.08 6.80 -1.51
CA GLY A 191 12.63 6.92 -1.70
C GLY A 191 11.79 6.49 -0.51
N PHE A 192 12.42 6.24 0.65
CA PHE A 192 11.77 6.07 1.93
C PHE A 192 12.18 7.16 2.92
N THR A 193 11.28 7.47 3.84
CA THR A 193 11.48 8.40 4.94
C THR A 193 11.19 7.68 6.25
N PHE A 194 12.11 7.74 7.20
CA PHE A 194 11.88 7.30 8.57
C PHE A 194 11.11 8.38 9.32
N VAL A 195 9.98 7.98 9.90
CA VAL A 195 9.03 8.89 10.54
C VAL A 195 8.67 8.42 11.94
N ALA A 196 8.39 9.39 12.81
CA ALA A 196 7.71 9.18 14.07
C ALA A 196 6.24 9.62 13.94
N TYR A 197 5.33 8.70 14.23
CA TYR A 197 3.90 8.93 14.20
C TYR A 197 3.27 8.69 15.56
N ARG A 198 2.56 9.69 16.08
CA ARG A 198 1.85 9.58 17.34
C ARG A 198 0.37 9.36 17.05
N SER A 199 -0.08 8.11 17.18
CA SER A 199 -1.50 7.79 17.10
C SER A 199 -2.20 8.22 18.38
N ALA A 200 -3.45 8.69 18.27
CA ALA A 200 -4.28 8.96 19.45
C ALA A 200 -4.64 7.69 20.25
N LYS A 201 -4.53 6.50 19.63
CA LYS A 201 -4.96 5.22 20.20
C LYS A 201 -3.85 4.42 20.91
N LYS A 202 -2.57 4.76 20.73
CA LYS A 202 -1.44 4.00 21.28
C LYS A 202 -0.59 4.87 22.20
N ASP A 203 -0.01 4.24 23.22
CA ASP A 203 0.97 4.90 24.07
C ASP A 203 2.32 4.96 23.36
N GLY A 204 2.87 6.17 23.22
CA GLY A 204 4.13 6.44 22.52
C GLY A 204 4.04 6.54 20.97
N PRO A 205 5.11 7.05 20.33
CA PRO A 205 5.17 7.14 18.87
C PRO A 205 5.49 5.78 18.24
N VAL A 206 4.83 5.48 17.14
CA VAL A 206 5.21 4.42 16.21
C VAL A 206 6.32 4.95 15.31
N LEU A 207 7.43 4.20 15.23
CA LEU A 207 8.57 4.53 14.38
C LEU A 207 8.67 3.57 13.20
N GLY A 208 9.12 4.06 12.05
CA GLY A 208 9.39 3.21 10.89
C GLY A 208 9.59 3.99 9.60
N TRP A 209 9.95 3.26 8.55
CA TRP A 209 10.10 3.78 7.20
C TRP A 209 8.76 3.81 6.49
N VAL A 210 8.50 4.85 5.70
CA VAL A 210 7.36 4.98 4.80
C VAL A 210 7.84 5.46 3.44
N LYS A 211 7.07 5.24 2.37
CA LYS A 211 7.46 5.76 1.05
C LYS A 211 7.43 7.29 1.06
N SER A 212 8.50 7.93 0.59
CA SER A 212 8.65 9.39 0.61
C SER A 212 7.67 10.10 -0.31
N ASP A 213 7.26 9.47 -1.42
CA ASP A 213 6.28 10.00 -2.38
C ASP A 213 4.86 10.14 -1.79
N ARG A 214 4.62 9.49 -0.64
CA ARG A 214 3.37 9.58 0.13
C ARG A 214 3.42 10.68 1.19
N LEU A 215 4.46 11.53 1.19
CA LEU A 215 4.62 12.63 2.13
C LEU A 215 4.68 13.97 1.39
N LYS A 216 3.94 14.96 1.89
CA LYS A 216 3.98 16.34 1.42
C LYS A 216 4.55 17.24 2.51
N HIS A 217 5.62 17.95 2.20
CA HIS A 217 6.12 19.02 3.07
C HIS A 217 5.12 20.16 3.08
N ASN A 218 4.67 20.54 4.28
CA ASN A 218 3.87 21.75 4.45
C ASN A 218 4.85 22.92 4.38
N GLY A 219 4.97 23.55 3.22
CA GLY A 219 5.95 24.60 2.98
C GLY A 219 5.85 25.74 3.99
N VAL A 220 6.77 25.78 4.94
CA VAL A 220 7.37 27.01 5.44
C VAL A 220 8.86 26.88 5.14
N GLY A 221 9.26 27.38 3.96
CA GLY A 221 10.64 27.25 3.48
C GLY A 221 10.88 27.61 2.03
N ALA A 222 9.99 28.34 1.35
CA ALA A 222 10.36 29.09 0.15
C ALA A 222 10.90 30.46 0.58
N THR A 223 12.01 30.49 1.32
CA THR A 223 12.84 31.69 1.42
C THR A 223 13.79 31.69 0.23
N PRO A 224 13.86 32.77 -0.58
CA PRO A 224 14.85 32.89 -1.64
C PRO A 224 16.25 32.66 -1.08
N ARG A 225 17.10 31.92 -1.81
CA ARG A 225 18.54 31.84 -1.51
C ARG A 225 19.07 33.27 -1.37
N GLN A 226 19.44 33.66 -0.16
CA GLN A 226 20.40 34.76 -0.02
C GLN A 226 21.74 34.23 -0.52
N PRO A 227 22.36 34.85 -1.53
CA PRO A 227 23.71 34.50 -1.90
C PRO A 227 24.64 34.78 -0.73
N ALA A 228 25.57 33.85 -0.51
CA ALA A 228 26.66 33.97 0.42
C ALA A 228 27.37 35.32 0.20
N ASN A 229 27.61 36.05 1.29
CA ASN A 229 28.56 37.14 1.33
C ASN A 229 29.88 36.66 0.71
N SER A 230 30.23 37.19 -0.46
CA SER A 230 31.62 37.25 -0.88
C SER A 230 32.25 38.45 -0.19
N GLU A 231 33.22 38.17 0.67
CA GLU A 231 34.25 39.09 1.12
C GLU A 231 34.68 40.03 -0.01
N GLN A 232 34.52 41.34 0.20
CA GLN A 232 35.37 42.32 -0.46
C GLN A 232 36.60 42.52 0.40
N THR A 233 37.65 41.80 0.04
CA THR A 233 39.02 42.09 0.46
C THR A 233 39.61 43.08 -0.53
N LYS A 234 39.94 44.27 0.00
CA LYS A 234 40.86 45.30 -0.53
C LYS A 234 40.35 46.31 -1.55
#